data_AF-A0A4P2R2R0-F1
#
_entry.id   AF-A0A4P2R2R0-F1
#
_cell.length_a   1.000
_cell.length_b   1.000
_cell.length_c   1.000
_cell.angle_alpha   90.00
_cell.angle_beta   90.00
_cell.angle_gamma   90.00
#
_symmetry.space_group_name_H-M   'P 1'
#
loop_
_entity.id
_entity.type
_entity.pdbx_description
1 polymer ?
#
loop_
_entity_poly.entity_id
_entity_poly.type
_entity_poly.pdbx_seq_one_letter_code
_entity_poly.pdbx_strand_id
1 'polypeptide(L)'
;MSWGAALGIAIALRAIGVVVARRARPEASWRELVLGSGSWRIPMTIVLVPVAFVLALGLAAGQLWCALLLAPLVLLIAPWIVARRVLIPLGLPRAAYFAAWLSDWTWRADRRGGAALAAAWALCRARRPGAAAEAWVSERIERGGERAGAGPAPSSVSAVPLRGAGIAAGAMLAAHRGDVEGARALFDSVAGLDERACPREARRIAAGWLAAEAASRGDWAAVLERAREGGGRALSLLGAVAARLLGEAPAPGALELWLRWLAAPHRRATLPLVRRALAAGEGAPPPQPEEPEPCAAKVAEGDLWSRAVLLHATMLLRPRGKVSGDDLRRLGGAWDAALDDERAQAELRERAQLLGASGAQAALGPLSRAVEEDLAAALRAARVPREAWDDLGGTIGRTRRRLRDELLSELELACDALRRRVDEKRELPALSEWREWISLRAQYEAAAALVGAELRRLAFPKVHADVCHAAVWLFNARKERAIANAMFRWLLAEAEALEDARLAGLQRGNVGCGV
;
A
#
# COMPACT_ATOMS: atom_id res chain seq x y z
N MET A 1 -40.31 -24.80 -20.94
CA MET A 1 -40.74 -23.45 -20.50
C MET A 1 -40.27 -22.43 -21.53
N SER A 2 -41.16 -21.66 -22.14
CA SER A 2 -40.76 -20.63 -23.11
C SER A 2 -40.07 -19.46 -22.40
N TRP A 3 -39.17 -18.75 -23.09
CA TRP A 3 -38.52 -17.54 -22.56
C TRP A 3 -39.52 -16.48 -22.07
N GLY A 4 -40.71 -16.42 -22.69
CA GLY A 4 -41.82 -15.57 -22.25
C GLY A 4 -42.34 -15.91 -20.85
N ALA A 5 -42.36 -17.18 -20.47
CA ALA A 5 -42.78 -17.60 -19.12
C ALA A 5 -41.76 -17.19 -18.05
N ALA A 6 -40.46 -17.33 -18.34
CA ALA A 6 -39.41 -16.89 -17.43
C ALA A 6 -39.38 -15.36 -17.26
N LEU A 7 -39.57 -14.61 -18.35
CA LEU A 7 -39.69 -13.15 -18.32
C LEU A 7 -40.94 -12.70 -17.56
N GLY A 8 -42.08 -13.37 -17.78
CA GLY A 8 -43.32 -13.12 -17.05
C GLY A 8 -43.18 -13.33 -15.54
N ILE A 9 -42.51 -14.41 -15.12
CA ILE A 9 -42.22 -14.69 -13.70
C ILE A 9 -41.31 -13.60 -13.11
N ALA A 10 -40.26 -13.17 -13.83
CA ALA A 10 -39.37 -12.12 -13.37
C ALA A 10 -40.08 -10.76 -13.21
N ILE A 11 -40.97 -10.40 -14.14
CA ILE A 11 -41.79 -9.18 -14.06
C ILE A 11 -42.78 -9.27 -12.89
N ALA A 12 -43.44 -10.41 -12.70
CA ALA A 12 -44.37 -10.63 -11.59
C ALA A 12 -43.68 -10.54 -10.22
N LEU A 13 -42.52 -11.18 -10.07
CA LEU A 13 -41.71 -11.10 -8.85
C LEU A 13 -41.24 -9.67 -8.55
N ARG A 14 -40.91 -8.89 -9.60
CA ARG A 14 -40.57 -7.48 -9.46
C ARG A 14 -41.76 -6.65 -8.98
N ALA A 15 -42.95 -6.87 -9.54
CA ALA A 15 -44.16 -6.18 -9.10
C ALA A 15 -44.52 -6.50 -7.64
N ILE A 16 -44.42 -7.78 -7.25
CA ILE A 16 -44.67 -8.23 -5.87
C ILE A 16 -43.66 -7.60 -4.89
N GLY A 17 -42.36 -7.63 -5.21
CA GLY A 17 -41.33 -7.04 -4.35
C GLY A 17 -41.55 -5.55 -4.09
N VAL A 18 -41.98 -4.80 -5.11
CA VAL A 18 -42.33 -3.38 -4.97
C VAL A 18 -43.55 -3.17 -4.07
N VAL A 19 -44.60 -3.98 -4.23
CA VAL A 19 -45.83 -3.89 -3.42
C VAL A 19 -45.52 -4.18 -1.95
N VAL A 20 -44.71 -5.21 -1.67
CA VAL A 20 -44.29 -5.55 -0.30
C VAL A 20 -43.45 -4.43 0.32
N ALA A 21 -42.48 -3.88 -0.43
CA ALA A 21 -41.63 -2.79 0.05
C ALA A 21 -42.44 -1.51 0.33
N ARG A 22 -43.44 -1.19 -0.51
CA ARG A 22 -44.33 -0.04 -0.31
C ARG A 22 -45.23 -0.20 0.92
N ARG A 23 -45.70 -1.42 1.20
CA ARG A 23 -46.45 -1.71 2.45
C ARG A 23 -45.60 -1.51 3.70
N ALA A 24 -44.31 -1.86 3.64
CA ALA A 24 -43.40 -1.71 4.77
C ALA A 24 -42.96 -0.25 5.01
N ARG A 25 -42.97 0.60 3.96
CA ARG A 25 -42.56 2.01 4.03
C ARG A 25 -43.47 2.88 3.15
N PRO A 26 -44.66 3.27 3.66
CA PRO A 26 -45.62 4.03 2.86
C PRO A 26 -45.10 5.42 2.46
N GLU A 27 -44.16 6.00 3.22
CA GLU A 27 -43.58 7.32 2.93
C GLU A 27 -42.38 7.30 1.98
N ALA A 28 -41.84 6.11 1.67
CA ALA A 28 -40.70 6.02 0.75
C ALA A 28 -41.15 6.35 -0.68
N SER A 29 -40.44 7.27 -1.34
CA SER A 29 -40.75 7.63 -2.71
C SER A 29 -40.60 6.43 -3.65
N TRP A 30 -41.36 6.37 -4.75
CA TRP A 30 -41.25 5.29 -5.74
C TRP A 30 -39.81 5.12 -6.26
N ARG A 31 -39.02 6.21 -6.31
CA ARG A 31 -37.59 6.19 -6.65
C ARG A 31 -36.76 5.53 -5.55
N GLU A 32 -37.00 5.79 -4.27
CA GLU A 32 -36.29 5.11 -3.16
C GLU A 32 -36.67 3.63 -3.03
N LEU A 33 -37.91 3.26 -3.35
CA LEU A 33 -38.35 1.87 -3.35
C LEU A 33 -37.73 1.07 -4.51
N VAL A 34 -37.58 1.68 -5.69
CA VAL A 34 -37.01 1.03 -6.89
C VAL A 34 -35.48 1.11 -6.94
N LEU A 35 -34.88 2.20 -6.48
CA LEU A 35 -33.43 2.47 -6.58
C LEU A 35 -32.71 2.37 -5.22
N GLY A 36 -33.41 2.58 -4.10
CA GLY A 36 -32.80 2.86 -2.80
C GLY A 36 -32.60 1.65 -1.88
N SER A 37 -32.99 0.44 -2.26
CA SER A 37 -32.74 -0.72 -1.41
C SER A 37 -32.43 -1.97 -2.22
N GLY A 38 -31.46 -2.76 -1.76
CA GLY A 38 -31.21 -4.12 -2.24
C GLY A 38 -32.38 -5.10 -2.02
N SER A 39 -33.61 -4.60 -1.86
CA SER A 39 -34.84 -5.34 -1.62
C SER A 39 -35.26 -6.22 -2.80
N TRP A 40 -34.95 -5.85 -4.05
CA TRP A 40 -35.24 -6.68 -5.23
C TRP A 40 -34.36 -7.93 -5.33
N ARG A 41 -33.19 -7.92 -4.67
CA ARG A 41 -32.22 -9.02 -4.73
C ARG A 41 -32.63 -10.19 -3.86
N ILE A 42 -33.33 -9.94 -2.76
CA ILE A 42 -33.87 -10.98 -1.87
C ILE A 42 -34.87 -11.89 -2.60
N PRO A 43 -35.96 -11.39 -3.23
CA PRO A 43 -36.88 -12.24 -3.98
C PRO A 43 -36.19 -12.89 -5.19
N MET A 44 -35.25 -12.18 -5.85
CA MET A 44 -34.47 -12.79 -6.92
C MET A 44 -33.65 -13.98 -6.42
N THR A 45 -32.92 -13.85 -5.29
CA THR A 45 -32.14 -14.97 -4.74
C THR A 45 -33.04 -16.11 -4.25
N ILE A 46 -34.18 -15.81 -3.62
CA ILE A 46 -35.15 -16.82 -3.18
C ILE A 46 -35.66 -17.66 -4.35
N VAL A 47 -35.82 -17.09 -5.55
CA VAL A 47 -36.31 -17.83 -6.73
C VAL A 47 -35.17 -18.48 -7.51
N LEU A 48 -34.09 -17.73 -7.76
CA LEU A 48 -33.01 -18.19 -8.61
C LEU A 48 -32.18 -19.31 -7.94
N VAL A 49 -32.01 -19.30 -6.61
CA VAL A 49 -31.21 -20.32 -5.91
C VAL A 49 -31.85 -21.71 -5.99
N PRO A 50 -33.16 -21.91 -5.69
CA PRO A 50 -33.82 -23.20 -5.89
C PRO A 50 -33.79 -23.68 -7.34
N VAL A 51 -34.01 -22.78 -8.31
CA VAL A 51 -33.92 -23.13 -9.73
C VAL A 51 -32.52 -23.61 -10.09
N ALA A 52 -31.48 -22.92 -9.60
CA ALA A 52 -30.09 -23.33 -9.80
C ALA A 52 -29.79 -24.67 -9.15
N PHE A 53 -30.35 -24.93 -7.97
CA PHE A 53 -30.21 -26.19 -7.27
C PHE A 53 -30.84 -27.35 -8.06
N VAL A 54 -32.07 -27.18 -8.56
CA VAL A 54 -32.75 -28.19 -9.40
C VAL A 54 -31.96 -28.46 -10.69
N LEU A 55 -31.47 -27.40 -11.35
CA LEU A 55 -30.63 -27.55 -12.54
C LEU A 55 -29.30 -28.26 -12.24
N ALA A 56 -28.70 -28.00 -11.07
CA ALA A 56 -27.49 -28.69 -10.63
C ALA A 56 -27.74 -30.18 -10.36
N LEU A 57 -28.90 -30.54 -9.77
CA LEU A 57 -29.31 -31.93 -9.60
C LEU A 57 -29.55 -32.63 -10.94
N GLY A 58 -30.21 -31.97 -11.90
CA GLY A 58 -30.38 -32.48 -13.25
C GLY A 58 -29.05 -32.73 -13.96
N LEU A 59 -28.09 -31.80 -13.82
CA LEU A 59 -26.74 -31.97 -14.35
C LEU A 59 -26.01 -33.16 -13.70
N ALA A 60 -26.13 -33.32 -12.38
CA ALA A 60 -25.58 -34.47 -11.65
C ALA A 60 -26.23 -35.80 -12.07
N ALA A 61 -27.48 -35.78 -12.51
CA ALA A 61 -28.20 -36.91 -13.09
C ALA A 61 -27.85 -37.16 -14.58
N GLY A 62 -26.87 -36.46 -15.15
CA GLY A 62 -26.41 -36.65 -16.53
C GLY A 62 -27.12 -35.79 -17.59
N GLN A 63 -28.02 -34.89 -17.20
CA GLN A 63 -28.72 -34.00 -18.14
C GLN A 63 -27.86 -32.80 -18.52
N LEU A 64 -27.04 -32.94 -19.56
CA LEU A 64 -26.06 -31.91 -19.98
C LEU A 64 -26.68 -30.55 -20.35
N TRP A 65 -27.92 -30.51 -20.87
CA TRP A 65 -28.60 -29.26 -21.19
C TRP A 65 -28.85 -28.37 -19.96
N CYS A 66 -28.91 -28.96 -18.75
CA CYS A 66 -29.02 -28.21 -17.51
C CYS A 66 -27.79 -27.31 -17.28
N ALA A 67 -26.60 -27.69 -17.77
CA ALA A 67 -25.40 -26.85 -17.67
C ALA A 67 -25.54 -25.53 -18.43
N LEU A 68 -26.19 -25.54 -19.61
CA LEU A 68 -26.42 -24.35 -20.44
C LEU A 68 -27.32 -23.34 -19.73
N LEU A 69 -28.33 -23.82 -18.99
CA LEU A 69 -29.23 -22.96 -18.20
C LEU A 69 -28.60 -22.55 -16.86
N LEU A 70 -27.81 -23.43 -16.26
CA LEU A 70 -27.17 -23.20 -14.97
C LEU A 70 -26.05 -22.14 -15.07
N ALA A 71 -25.29 -22.11 -16.16
CA ALA A 71 -24.18 -21.17 -16.33
C ALA A 71 -24.55 -19.68 -16.18
N PRO A 72 -25.56 -19.13 -16.91
CA PRO A 72 -25.98 -17.74 -16.73
C PRO A 72 -26.60 -17.50 -15.35
N LEU A 73 -27.26 -18.52 -14.78
CA LEU A 73 -27.89 -18.42 -13.47
C LEU A 73 -26.84 -18.32 -12.34
N VAL A 74 -25.75 -19.10 -12.41
CA VAL A 74 -24.62 -19.00 -11.48
C VAL A 74 -23.93 -17.64 -11.59
N LEU A 75 -23.81 -17.07 -12.81
CA LEU A 75 -23.29 -15.72 -13.00
C LEU A 75 -24.17 -14.65 -12.33
N LEU A 76 -25.49 -14.83 -12.32
CA LEU A 76 -26.42 -13.90 -11.66
C LEU A 76 -26.46 -14.06 -10.13
N ILE A 77 -26.41 -15.29 -9.62
CA ILE A 77 -26.46 -15.60 -8.19
C ILE A 77 -25.14 -15.29 -7.50
N ALA A 78 -24.02 -15.68 -8.12
CA ALA A 78 -22.69 -15.60 -7.53
C ALA A 78 -21.66 -14.93 -8.46
N PRO A 79 -21.93 -13.70 -8.96
CA PRO A 79 -21.09 -13.04 -9.95
C PRO A 79 -19.62 -12.90 -9.52
N TRP A 80 -19.38 -12.59 -8.24
CA TRP A 80 -18.01 -12.47 -7.72
C TRP A 80 -17.27 -13.81 -7.69
N ILE A 81 -17.96 -14.92 -7.39
CA ILE A 81 -17.35 -16.24 -7.39
C ILE A 81 -16.94 -16.61 -8.82
N VAL A 82 -17.80 -16.35 -9.80
CA VAL A 82 -17.48 -16.56 -11.23
C VAL A 82 -16.31 -15.70 -11.66
N ALA A 83 -16.34 -14.39 -11.36
CA ALA A 83 -15.22 -13.49 -11.66
C ALA A 83 -13.91 -14.01 -11.06
N ARG A 84 -13.91 -14.33 -9.76
CA ARG A 84 -12.70 -14.73 -9.02
C ARG A 84 -12.17 -16.11 -9.37
N ARG A 85 -13.04 -17.09 -9.61
CA ARG A 85 -12.65 -18.50 -9.81
C ARG A 85 -12.46 -18.88 -11.27
N VAL A 86 -13.08 -18.14 -12.19
CA VAL A 86 -13.05 -18.47 -13.62
C VAL A 86 -12.42 -17.33 -14.42
N LEU A 87 -13.00 -16.13 -14.39
CA LEU A 87 -12.63 -15.08 -15.34
C LEU A 87 -11.25 -14.45 -15.04
N ILE A 88 -10.92 -14.24 -13.77
CA ILE A 88 -9.62 -13.71 -13.35
C ILE A 88 -8.49 -14.70 -13.66
N PRO A 89 -8.56 -15.99 -13.28
CA PRO A 89 -7.53 -16.97 -13.66
C PRO A 89 -7.34 -17.14 -15.17
N LEU A 90 -8.42 -16.97 -15.96
CA LEU A 90 -8.35 -17.02 -17.42
C LEU A 90 -7.79 -15.74 -18.06
N GLY A 91 -7.58 -14.68 -17.28
CA GLY A 91 -7.04 -13.42 -17.79
C GLY A 91 -8.00 -12.66 -18.70
N LEU A 92 -9.30 -12.67 -18.41
CA LEU A 92 -10.36 -12.03 -19.20
C LEU A 92 -10.84 -10.71 -18.54
N PRO A 93 -10.14 -9.58 -18.70
CA PRO A 93 -10.39 -8.36 -17.92
C PRO A 93 -11.79 -7.77 -18.12
N ARG A 94 -12.29 -7.72 -19.37
CA ARG A 94 -13.62 -7.18 -19.66
C ARG A 94 -14.73 -8.04 -19.07
N ALA A 95 -14.62 -9.36 -19.20
CA ALA A 95 -15.60 -10.28 -18.64
C ALA A 95 -15.59 -10.22 -17.10
N ALA A 96 -14.41 -10.21 -16.49
CA ALA A 96 -14.25 -10.07 -15.04
C ALA A 96 -14.85 -8.77 -14.51
N TYR A 97 -14.67 -7.65 -15.22
CA TYR A 97 -15.30 -6.37 -14.92
C TYR A 97 -16.83 -6.49 -14.88
N PHE A 98 -17.45 -6.95 -15.97
CA PHE A 98 -18.91 -7.01 -16.06
C PHE A 98 -19.52 -7.99 -15.06
N ALA A 99 -18.87 -9.12 -14.81
CA ALA A 99 -19.29 -10.04 -13.76
C ALA A 99 -19.20 -9.38 -12.37
N ALA A 100 -18.05 -8.82 -12.01
CA ALA A 100 -17.88 -8.14 -10.72
C ALA A 100 -18.81 -6.93 -10.54
N TRP A 101 -19.18 -6.25 -11.63
CA TRP A 101 -20.15 -5.16 -11.60
C TRP A 101 -21.54 -5.58 -11.12
N LEU A 102 -21.93 -6.85 -11.30
CA LEU A 102 -23.20 -7.38 -10.76
C LEU A 102 -23.13 -7.68 -9.24
N SER A 103 -21.94 -7.60 -8.64
CA SER A 103 -21.66 -8.06 -7.27
C SER A 103 -21.83 -6.98 -6.18
N ASP A 104 -22.95 -6.26 -6.16
CA ASP A 104 -23.15 -5.16 -5.20
C ASP A 104 -23.07 -5.61 -3.72
N TRP A 105 -23.33 -6.88 -3.40
CA TRP A 105 -23.17 -7.39 -2.03
C TRP A 105 -21.70 -7.35 -1.58
N THR A 106 -20.80 -7.80 -2.46
CA THR A 106 -19.36 -7.87 -2.19
C THR A 106 -18.76 -6.47 -2.11
N TRP A 107 -19.15 -5.60 -3.04
CA TRP A 107 -18.52 -4.30 -3.24
C TRP A 107 -19.26 -3.12 -2.62
N ARG A 108 -20.49 -3.34 -2.13
CA ARG A 108 -21.34 -2.33 -1.47
C ARG A 108 -21.36 -1.01 -2.23
N ALA A 109 -20.97 0.08 -1.57
CA ALA A 109 -20.95 1.42 -2.12
C ALA A 109 -19.83 1.66 -3.17
N ASP A 110 -18.93 0.70 -3.37
CA ASP A 110 -17.83 0.79 -4.35
C ASP A 110 -17.90 -0.31 -5.42
N ARG A 111 -19.11 -0.50 -5.98
CA ARG A 111 -19.36 -1.46 -7.07
C ARG A 111 -18.46 -1.25 -8.28
N ARG A 112 -18.18 0.01 -8.62
CA ARG A 112 -17.37 0.36 -9.80
C ARG A 112 -15.89 0.08 -9.56
N GLY A 113 -15.36 0.48 -8.41
CA GLY A 113 -14.00 0.13 -8.00
C GLY A 113 -13.82 -1.39 -7.92
N GLY A 114 -14.81 -2.12 -7.40
CA GLY A 114 -14.79 -3.58 -7.37
C GLY A 114 -14.71 -4.24 -8.75
N ALA A 115 -15.46 -3.70 -9.72
CA ALA A 115 -15.39 -4.14 -11.11
C ALA A 115 -14.03 -3.82 -11.75
N ALA A 116 -13.51 -2.61 -11.54
CA ALA A 116 -12.19 -2.20 -12.01
C ALA A 116 -11.07 -3.07 -11.41
N LEU A 117 -11.16 -3.39 -10.11
CA LEU A 117 -10.22 -4.27 -9.42
C LEU A 117 -10.22 -5.68 -10.01
N ALA A 118 -11.40 -6.24 -10.29
CA ALA A 118 -11.50 -7.54 -10.95
C ALA A 118 -10.86 -7.53 -12.34
N ALA A 119 -11.04 -6.45 -13.10
CA ALA A 119 -10.45 -6.28 -14.42
C ALA A 119 -8.92 -6.17 -14.35
N ALA A 120 -8.39 -5.31 -13.48
CA ALA A 120 -6.96 -5.15 -13.27
C ALA A 120 -6.32 -6.46 -12.77
N TRP A 121 -6.99 -7.18 -11.87
CA TRP A 121 -6.49 -8.47 -11.40
C TRP A 121 -6.47 -9.54 -12.50
N ALA A 122 -7.50 -9.60 -13.36
CA ALA A 122 -7.49 -10.46 -14.53
C ALA A 122 -6.39 -10.06 -15.53
N LEU A 123 -6.13 -8.77 -15.70
CA LEU A 123 -5.04 -8.27 -16.55
C LEU A 123 -3.68 -8.81 -16.07
N CYS A 124 -3.40 -8.80 -14.76
CA CYS A 124 -2.20 -9.40 -14.19
C CYS A 124 -2.06 -10.92 -14.41
N ARG A 125 -3.13 -11.60 -14.80
CA ARG A 125 -3.16 -13.06 -15.08
C ARG A 125 -3.17 -13.38 -16.57
N ALA A 126 -3.36 -12.39 -17.43
CA ALA A 126 -3.35 -12.59 -18.87
C ALA A 126 -1.94 -13.01 -19.32
N ARG A 127 -1.84 -14.08 -20.12
CA ARG A 127 -0.56 -14.55 -20.66
C ARG A 127 0.08 -13.56 -21.63
N ARG A 128 -0.75 -12.79 -22.34
CA ARG A 128 -0.36 -11.77 -23.33
C ARG A 128 -1.34 -10.59 -23.23
N PRO A 129 -1.17 -9.70 -22.25
CA PRO A 129 -2.01 -8.51 -22.12
C PRO A 129 -1.75 -7.59 -23.31
N GLY A 130 -2.78 -7.30 -24.11
CA GLY A 130 -2.67 -6.33 -25.19
C GLY A 130 -2.77 -4.90 -24.65
N ALA A 131 -2.05 -3.94 -25.25
CA ALA A 131 -2.08 -2.53 -24.86
C ALA A 131 -3.52 -1.96 -24.80
N ALA A 132 -4.41 -2.41 -25.70
CA ALA A 132 -5.81 -2.01 -25.69
C ALA A 132 -6.59 -2.49 -24.45
N ALA A 133 -6.23 -3.63 -23.87
CA ALA A 133 -6.85 -4.12 -22.64
C ALA A 133 -6.38 -3.32 -21.43
N GLU A 134 -5.08 -3.00 -21.37
CA GLU A 134 -4.51 -2.15 -20.33
C GLU A 134 -5.10 -0.73 -20.38
N ALA A 135 -5.11 -0.09 -21.54
CA ALA A 135 -5.69 1.24 -21.73
C ALA A 135 -7.16 1.27 -21.30
N TRP A 136 -7.93 0.23 -21.66
CA TRP A 136 -9.32 0.09 -21.23
C TRP A 136 -9.46 -0.05 -19.71
N VAL A 137 -8.60 -0.81 -19.04
CA VAL A 137 -8.63 -0.93 -17.56
C VAL A 137 -8.26 0.41 -16.91
N SER A 138 -7.21 1.07 -17.40
CA SER A 138 -6.77 2.39 -16.92
C SER A 138 -7.90 3.42 -17.04
N GLU A 139 -8.57 3.45 -18.18
CA GLU A 139 -9.73 4.31 -18.42
C GLU A 139 -10.88 4.03 -17.43
N ARG A 140 -11.15 2.76 -17.10
CA ARG A 140 -12.20 2.40 -16.15
C ARG A 140 -11.88 2.80 -14.71
N ILE A 141 -10.61 2.84 -14.34
CA ILE A 141 -10.16 3.32 -13.04
C ILE A 141 -10.31 4.85 -12.98
N GLU A 142 -9.85 5.57 -14.01
CA GLU A 142 -9.87 7.04 -14.02
C GLU A 142 -11.28 7.64 -14.21
N ARG A 143 -12.08 7.11 -15.13
CA ARG A 143 -13.41 7.67 -15.45
C ARG A 143 -14.49 7.28 -14.45
N GLY A 144 -14.17 6.45 -13.46
CA GLY A 144 -15.16 5.90 -12.54
C GLY A 144 -16.35 5.22 -13.24
N GLY A 145 -16.18 4.72 -14.47
CA GLY A 145 -17.20 3.98 -15.20
C GLY A 145 -18.38 4.77 -15.80
N GLU A 146 -18.26 6.07 -16.09
CA GLU A 146 -19.25 6.72 -16.96
C GLU A 146 -19.37 5.95 -18.29
N ARG A 147 -20.62 5.75 -18.74
CA ARG A 147 -20.86 5.10 -20.03
C ARG A 147 -20.19 5.96 -21.09
N ALA A 148 -19.36 5.34 -21.93
CA ALA A 148 -18.85 5.91 -23.17
C ALA A 148 -20.00 6.10 -24.18
N GLY A 149 -21.06 6.81 -23.78
CA GLY A 149 -22.00 7.40 -24.70
C GLY A 149 -21.29 8.57 -25.35
N ALA A 150 -21.36 8.65 -26.68
CA ALA A 150 -20.74 9.65 -27.53
C ALA A 150 -21.37 11.05 -27.37
N GLY A 151 -21.59 11.48 -26.12
CA GLY A 151 -21.97 12.84 -25.79
C GLY A 151 -20.72 13.70 -25.55
N PRO A 152 -20.78 15.00 -25.83
CA PRO A 152 -19.69 15.92 -25.52
C PRO A 152 -19.37 15.84 -24.03
N ALA A 153 -18.07 15.77 -23.71
CA ALA A 153 -17.57 15.67 -22.35
C ALA A 153 -18.14 16.83 -21.51
N PRO A 154 -18.98 16.56 -20.49
CA PRO A 154 -19.49 17.61 -19.64
C PRO A 154 -18.32 18.24 -18.87
N SER A 155 -18.13 19.54 -19.05
CA SER A 155 -16.95 20.30 -18.64
C SER A 155 -16.76 20.51 -17.13
N SER A 156 -17.48 19.79 -16.26
CA SER A 156 -17.34 19.94 -14.79
C SER A 156 -18.15 18.93 -13.94
N VAL A 157 -18.84 17.97 -14.56
CA VAL A 157 -19.87 17.21 -13.84
C VAL A 157 -19.32 15.93 -13.22
N SER A 158 -18.93 16.05 -11.95
CA SER A 158 -18.94 15.02 -10.90
C SER A 158 -18.50 13.62 -11.33
N ALA A 159 -17.19 13.43 -11.54
CA ALA A 159 -16.59 12.10 -11.56
C ALA A 159 -17.00 11.34 -10.28
N VAL A 160 -17.30 10.04 -10.41
CA VAL A 160 -17.62 9.22 -9.25
C VAL A 160 -16.40 9.13 -8.36
N PRO A 161 -16.51 9.47 -7.06
CA PRO A 161 -15.35 9.59 -6.19
C PRO A 161 -14.62 8.27 -6.05
N LEU A 162 -13.30 8.33 -6.07
CA LEU A 162 -12.44 7.16 -5.94
C LEU A 162 -12.57 6.57 -4.53
N ARG A 163 -12.76 5.26 -4.44
CA ARG A 163 -12.98 4.52 -3.20
C ARG A 163 -12.01 3.33 -3.08
N GLY A 164 -12.06 2.59 -1.98
CA GLY A 164 -11.05 1.60 -1.62
C GLY A 164 -10.80 0.50 -2.65
N ALA A 165 -11.83 0.00 -3.33
CA ALA A 165 -11.65 -0.98 -4.39
C ALA A 165 -11.07 -0.35 -5.67
N GLY A 166 -11.41 0.91 -5.96
CA GLY A 166 -10.80 1.67 -7.06
C GLY A 166 -9.31 1.92 -6.84
N ILE A 167 -8.91 2.28 -5.61
CA ILE A 167 -7.49 2.45 -5.23
C ILE A 167 -6.75 1.11 -5.38
N ALA A 168 -7.33 0.02 -4.88
CA ALA A 168 -6.77 -1.32 -5.06
C ALA A 168 -6.67 -1.73 -6.55
N ALA A 169 -7.58 -1.27 -7.40
CA ALA A 169 -7.49 -1.48 -8.85
C ALA A 169 -6.30 -0.72 -9.46
N GLY A 170 -6.09 0.54 -9.06
CA GLY A 170 -4.92 1.33 -9.42
C GLY A 170 -3.61 0.67 -8.96
N ALA A 171 -3.60 0.07 -7.77
CA ALA A 171 -2.46 -0.69 -7.24
C ALA A 171 -2.17 -1.95 -8.08
N MET A 172 -3.20 -2.73 -8.45
CA MET A 172 -3.03 -3.87 -9.37
C MET A 172 -2.47 -3.44 -10.73
N LEU A 173 -2.93 -2.32 -11.27
CA LEU A 173 -2.43 -1.79 -12.54
C LEU A 173 -0.97 -1.31 -12.43
N ALA A 174 -0.59 -0.67 -11.33
CA ALA A 174 0.81 -0.31 -11.06
C ALA A 174 1.69 -1.58 -10.99
N ALA A 175 1.25 -2.60 -10.25
CA ALA A 175 1.97 -3.88 -10.16
C ALA A 175 2.09 -4.56 -11.53
N HIS A 176 1.05 -4.50 -12.36
CA HIS A 176 1.08 -5.02 -13.72
C HIS A 176 2.16 -4.35 -14.59
N ARG A 177 2.36 -3.05 -14.42
CA ARG A 177 3.38 -2.25 -15.12
C ARG A 177 4.79 -2.42 -14.56
N GLY A 178 4.97 -3.23 -13.50
CA GLY A 178 6.25 -3.41 -12.82
C GLY A 178 6.55 -2.34 -11.75
N ASP A 179 5.65 -1.38 -11.52
CA ASP A 179 5.75 -0.42 -10.42
C ASP A 179 5.28 -1.06 -9.10
N VAL A 180 6.12 -1.93 -8.55
CA VAL A 180 5.84 -2.67 -7.31
C VAL A 180 5.80 -1.74 -6.11
N GLU A 181 6.62 -0.69 -6.08
CA GLU A 181 6.66 0.27 -4.97
C GLU A 181 5.39 1.12 -4.93
N GLY A 182 4.96 1.67 -6.07
CA GLY A 182 3.71 2.39 -6.18
C GLY A 182 2.50 1.50 -5.89
N ALA A 183 2.53 0.23 -6.33
CA ALA A 183 1.51 -0.74 -5.96
C ALA A 183 1.46 -1.00 -4.44
N ARG A 184 2.62 -1.19 -3.81
CA ARG A 184 2.74 -1.40 -2.36
C ARG A 184 2.16 -0.21 -1.60
N ALA A 185 2.55 1.01 -1.98
CA ALA A 185 2.08 2.22 -1.34
C ALA A 185 0.55 2.41 -1.50
N LEU A 186 0.02 2.15 -2.70
CA LEU A 186 -1.43 2.20 -2.93
C LEU A 186 -2.19 1.14 -2.14
N PHE A 187 -1.74 -0.12 -2.11
CA PHE A 187 -2.40 -1.15 -1.31
C PHE A 187 -2.32 -0.88 0.20
N ASP A 188 -1.21 -0.35 0.68
CA ASP A 188 -1.05 0.02 2.09
C ASP A 188 -2.09 1.08 2.50
N SER A 189 -2.28 2.10 1.65
CA SER A 189 -3.28 3.14 1.90
C SER A 189 -4.73 2.63 2.00
N VAL A 190 -5.05 1.46 1.43
CA VAL A 190 -6.39 0.86 1.50
C VAL A 190 -6.75 0.41 2.92
N ALA A 191 -5.76 0.08 3.75
CA ALA A 191 -5.97 -0.34 5.13
C ALA A 191 -6.48 0.81 6.02
N GLY A 192 -5.95 2.03 5.82
CA GLY A 192 -6.31 3.23 6.60
C GLY A 192 -7.63 3.91 6.20
N LEU A 193 -8.32 3.41 5.17
CA LEU A 193 -9.58 3.97 4.69
C LEU A 193 -10.75 3.72 5.64
N ASP A 194 -11.79 4.55 5.56
CA ASP A 194 -13.07 4.33 6.25
C ASP A 194 -13.72 3.01 5.80
N GLU A 195 -14.38 2.27 6.70
CA GLU A 195 -15.10 1.03 6.34
C GLU A 195 -16.25 1.27 5.36
N ARG A 196 -16.83 2.47 5.36
CA ARG A 196 -17.88 2.92 4.44
C ARG A 196 -17.32 3.24 3.05
N ALA A 197 -16.04 3.63 2.99
CA ALA A 197 -15.33 3.95 1.75
C ALA A 197 -14.63 2.74 1.14
N CYS A 198 -14.31 1.72 1.95
CA CYS A 198 -13.52 0.58 1.53
C CYS A 198 -14.23 -0.75 1.83
N PRO A 199 -14.69 -1.48 0.79
CA PRO A 199 -15.28 -2.79 0.98
C PRO A 199 -14.29 -3.77 1.62
N ARG A 200 -14.77 -4.61 2.55
CA ARG A 200 -13.96 -5.63 3.23
C ARG A 200 -13.19 -6.53 2.26
N GLU A 201 -13.78 -6.83 1.11
CA GLU A 201 -13.12 -7.64 0.07
C GLU A 201 -11.88 -6.93 -0.52
N ALA A 202 -11.95 -5.61 -0.74
CA ALA A 202 -10.82 -4.83 -1.24
C ALA A 202 -9.67 -4.81 -0.24
N ARG A 203 -9.95 -4.55 1.06
CA ARG A 203 -8.94 -4.66 2.13
C ARG A 203 -8.31 -6.04 2.18
N ARG A 204 -9.12 -7.10 2.08
CA ARG A 204 -8.62 -8.48 2.08
C ARG A 204 -7.67 -8.75 0.90
N ILE A 205 -8.01 -8.26 -0.29
CA ILE A 205 -7.16 -8.42 -1.47
C ILE A 205 -5.87 -7.63 -1.29
N ALA A 206 -5.95 -6.39 -0.80
CA ALA A 206 -4.79 -5.54 -0.53
C ALA A 206 -3.83 -6.19 0.48
N ALA A 207 -4.33 -6.60 1.65
CA ALA A 207 -3.55 -7.30 2.66
C ALA A 207 -2.93 -8.60 2.11
N GLY A 208 -3.70 -9.38 1.34
CA GLY A 208 -3.21 -10.60 0.69
C GLY A 208 -2.08 -10.34 -0.31
N TRP A 209 -2.15 -9.23 -1.06
CA TRP A 209 -1.09 -8.83 -1.98
C TRP A 209 0.16 -8.36 -1.21
N LEU A 210 0.00 -7.49 -0.21
CA LEU A 210 1.11 -6.97 0.61
C LEU A 210 1.84 -8.09 1.36
N ALA A 211 1.12 -9.05 1.93
CA ALA A 211 1.73 -10.20 2.58
C ALA A 211 2.48 -11.11 1.58
N ALA A 212 1.94 -11.31 0.38
CA ALA A 212 2.65 -12.08 -0.64
C ALA A 212 3.92 -11.36 -1.13
N GLU A 213 3.87 -10.04 -1.28
CA GLU A 213 5.01 -9.19 -1.66
C GLU A 213 6.09 -9.19 -0.57
N ALA A 214 5.72 -8.98 0.70
CA ALA A 214 6.63 -9.06 1.84
C ALA A 214 7.29 -10.45 1.94
N ALA A 215 6.51 -11.54 1.76
CA ALA A 215 7.04 -12.90 1.73
C ALA A 215 8.05 -13.10 0.59
N SER A 216 7.85 -12.47 -0.56
CA SER A 216 8.79 -12.55 -1.70
C SER A 216 10.13 -11.87 -1.42
N ARG A 217 10.15 -10.86 -0.53
CA ARG A 217 11.36 -10.18 -0.04
C ARG A 217 11.98 -10.86 1.20
N GLY A 218 11.33 -11.89 1.75
CA GLY A 218 11.74 -12.54 2.99
C GLY A 218 11.44 -11.72 4.26
N ASP A 219 10.62 -10.67 4.18
CA ASP A 219 10.21 -9.84 5.31
C ASP A 219 9.06 -10.50 6.07
N TRP A 220 9.37 -11.54 6.84
CA TRP A 220 8.37 -12.34 7.55
C TRP A 220 7.68 -11.56 8.68
N ALA A 221 8.33 -10.54 9.25
CA ALA A 221 7.74 -9.67 10.27
C ALA A 221 6.54 -8.90 9.69
N ALA A 222 6.73 -8.27 8.53
CA ALA A 222 5.64 -7.60 7.83
C ALA A 222 4.53 -8.59 7.41
N VAL A 223 4.87 -9.81 6.98
CA VAL A 223 3.85 -10.84 6.66
C VAL A 223 2.97 -11.14 7.87
N LEU A 224 3.56 -11.28 9.05
CA LEU A 224 2.85 -11.60 10.29
C LEU A 224 1.94 -10.47 10.73
N GLU A 225 2.42 -9.22 10.67
CA GLU A 225 1.64 -8.01 10.93
C GLU A 225 0.39 -7.96 10.02
N ARG A 226 0.58 -8.09 8.69
CA ARG A 226 -0.54 -8.06 7.74
C ARG A 226 -1.51 -9.25 7.91
N ALA A 227 -1.01 -10.39 8.38
CA ALA A 227 -1.87 -11.54 8.68
C ALA A 227 -2.73 -11.33 9.94
N ARG A 228 -2.27 -10.51 10.91
CA ARG A 228 -3.05 -10.13 12.10
C ARG A 228 -4.16 -9.13 11.75
N GLU A 229 -3.89 -8.19 10.85
CA GLU A 229 -4.86 -7.18 10.39
C GLU A 229 -5.89 -7.75 9.40
N GLY A 230 -5.44 -8.69 8.56
CA GLY A 230 -6.22 -9.22 7.46
C GLY A 230 -6.94 -10.54 7.77
N GLY A 231 -7.89 -10.90 6.91
CA GLY A 231 -8.67 -12.13 7.04
C GLY A 231 -8.52 -13.06 5.83
N GLY A 232 -8.68 -14.35 6.08
CA GLY A 232 -8.87 -15.36 5.02
C GLY A 232 -7.77 -16.41 4.94
N ARG A 233 -8.06 -17.47 4.17
CA ARG A 233 -7.28 -18.71 4.18
C ARG A 233 -5.83 -18.55 3.70
N ALA A 234 -5.59 -17.66 2.74
CA ALA A 234 -4.24 -17.39 2.25
C ALA A 234 -3.39 -16.63 3.29
N LEU A 235 -3.94 -15.55 3.87
CA LEU A 235 -3.27 -14.78 4.92
C LEU A 235 -3.05 -15.60 6.19
N SER A 236 -4.03 -16.40 6.59
CA SER A 236 -3.91 -17.31 7.73
C SER A 236 -2.78 -18.34 7.56
N LEU A 237 -2.56 -18.84 6.32
CA LEU A 237 -1.41 -19.69 6.01
C LEU A 237 -0.10 -18.89 6.05
N LEU A 238 -0.05 -17.72 5.41
CA LEU A 238 1.17 -16.90 5.37
C LEU A 238 1.60 -16.42 6.76
N GLY A 239 0.66 -16.02 7.62
CA GLY A 239 0.94 -15.67 9.01
C GLY A 239 1.44 -16.87 9.82
N ALA A 240 0.91 -18.07 9.58
CA ALA A 240 1.41 -19.30 10.21
C ALA A 240 2.85 -19.64 9.78
N VAL A 241 3.15 -19.49 8.49
CA VAL A 241 4.51 -19.63 7.95
C VAL A 241 5.44 -18.60 8.57
N ALA A 242 5.04 -17.33 8.61
CA ALA A 242 5.83 -16.24 9.16
C ALA A 242 6.14 -16.43 10.66
N ALA A 243 5.12 -16.71 11.48
CA ALA A 243 5.30 -16.96 12.91
C ALA A 243 6.30 -18.08 13.18
N ARG A 244 6.24 -19.17 12.38
CA ARG A 244 7.17 -20.29 12.51
C ARG A 244 8.58 -19.96 12.04
N LEU A 245 8.74 -19.15 10.99
CA LEU A 245 10.05 -18.71 10.50
C LEU A 245 10.72 -17.68 11.42
N LEU A 246 9.93 -16.89 12.16
CA LEU A 246 10.42 -15.93 13.15
C LEU A 246 10.64 -16.55 14.54
N GLY A 247 10.10 -17.73 14.80
CA GLY A 247 10.11 -18.34 16.14
C GLY A 247 9.17 -17.64 17.14
N GLU A 248 8.18 -16.87 16.68
CA GLU A 248 7.23 -16.17 17.55
C GLU A 248 6.18 -17.15 18.11
N ALA A 249 5.97 -17.12 19.43
CA ALA A 249 4.94 -17.91 20.10
C ALA A 249 3.55 -17.22 20.03
N PRO A 250 2.44 -17.98 19.85
CA PRO A 250 2.38 -19.42 19.62
C PRO A 250 2.59 -19.79 18.14
N ALA A 251 3.71 -20.47 17.85
CA ALA A 251 3.99 -20.98 16.52
C ALA A 251 3.14 -22.22 16.22
N PRO A 252 2.49 -22.32 15.05
CA PRO A 252 1.64 -23.45 14.72
C PRO A 252 2.45 -24.75 14.56
N GLY A 253 1.87 -25.84 15.06
CA GLY A 253 2.42 -27.18 14.90
C GLY A 253 2.42 -27.65 13.43
N ALA A 254 3.15 -28.73 13.13
CA ALA A 254 3.26 -29.25 11.76
C ALA A 254 1.91 -29.65 11.15
N LEU A 255 1.07 -30.35 11.93
CA LEU A 255 -0.28 -30.77 11.51
C LEU A 255 -1.17 -29.55 11.19
N GLU A 256 -1.15 -28.54 12.05
CA GLU A 256 -1.95 -27.33 11.86
C GLU A 256 -1.53 -26.58 10.58
N LEU A 257 -0.23 -26.48 10.32
CA LEU A 257 0.29 -25.85 9.11
C LEU A 257 -0.16 -26.59 7.84
N TRP A 258 -0.16 -27.93 7.86
CA TRP A 258 -0.70 -28.75 6.75
C TRP A 258 -2.20 -28.54 6.54
N LEU A 259 -3.00 -28.48 7.62
CA LEU A 259 -4.44 -28.21 7.53
C LEU A 259 -4.72 -26.82 6.93
N ARG A 260 -3.99 -25.79 7.37
CA ARG A 260 -4.07 -24.44 6.81
C ARG A 260 -3.67 -24.43 5.33
N TRP A 261 -2.64 -25.18 4.94
CA TRP A 261 -2.22 -25.32 3.54
C TRP A 261 -3.27 -26.00 2.67
N LEU A 262 -3.89 -27.08 3.15
CA LEU A 262 -4.96 -27.77 2.44
C LEU A 262 -6.16 -26.85 2.16
N ALA A 263 -6.49 -26.00 3.13
CA ALA A 263 -7.58 -25.03 3.01
C ALA A 263 -7.24 -23.82 2.12
N ALA A 264 -5.97 -23.44 2.04
CA ALA A 264 -5.50 -22.26 1.32
C ALA A 264 -5.58 -22.43 -0.23
N PRO A 265 -5.80 -21.32 -0.97
CA PRO A 265 -5.69 -21.35 -2.42
C PRO A 265 -4.22 -21.46 -2.87
N HIS A 266 -4.00 -21.80 -4.15
CA HIS A 266 -2.67 -21.85 -4.78
C HIS A 266 -1.66 -22.79 -4.09
N ARG A 267 -2.13 -23.92 -3.57
CA ARG A 267 -1.35 -24.92 -2.82
C ARG A 267 0.02 -25.26 -3.42
N ARG A 268 0.10 -25.40 -4.75
CA ARG A 268 1.38 -25.70 -5.43
C ARG A 268 2.42 -24.59 -5.24
N ALA A 269 1.99 -23.33 -5.28
CA ALA A 269 2.87 -22.18 -5.15
C ALA A 269 3.30 -21.93 -3.69
N THR A 270 2.45 -22.29 -2.71
CA THR A 270 2.74 -22.10 -1.28
C THR A 270 3.39 -23.30 -0.61
N LEU A 271 3.43 -24.47 -1.26
CA LEU A 271 4.05 -25.68 -0.73
C LEU A 271 5.55 -25.49 -0.37
N PRO A 272 6.39 -24.82 -1.17
CA PRO A 272 7.79 -24.57 -0.79
C PRO A 272 7.93 -23.75 0.50
N LEU A 273 7.04 -22.78 0.71
CA LEU A 273 7.03 -21.94 1.92
C LEU A 273 6.67 -22.77 3.16
N VAL A 274 5.70 -23.67 3.04
CA VAL A 274 5.30 -24.60 4.11
C VAL A 274 6.44 -25.53 4.46
N ARG A 275 7.10 -26.13 3.47
CA ARG A 275 8.27 -27.00 3.70
C ARG A 275 9.41 -26.27 4.39
N ARG A 276 9.71 -25.04 3.96
CA ARG A 276 10.72 -24.18 4.60
C ARG A 276 10.37 -23.89 6.06
N ALA A 277 9.12 -23.54 6.35
CA ALA A 277 8.68 -23.28 7.71
C ALA A 277 8.73 -24.54 8.59
N LEU A 278 8.36 -25.71 8.06
CA LEU A 278 8.46 -26.97 8.79
C LEU A 278 9.91 -27.25 9.22
N ALA A 279 10.86 -27.13 8.29
CA ALA A 279 12.29 -27.35 8.53
C ALA A 279 12.88 -26.35 9.55
N ALA A 280 12.45 -25.09 9.53
CA ALA A 280 12.92 -24.09 10.50
C ALA A 280 12.48 -24.40 11.95
N GLY A 281 11.34 -25.08 12.12
CA GLY A 281 10.83 -25.43 13.44
C GLY A 281 11.51 -26.65 14.10
N GLU A 282 12.42 -27.34 13.41
CA GLU A 282 13.16 -28.50 13.94
C GLU A 282 14.45 -28.10 14.69
N GLY A 283 14.60 -26.80 15.06
CA GLY A 283 15.77 -26.30 15.79
C GLY A 283 16.98 -26.01 14.90
N ALA A 284 16.81 -26.01 13.58
CA ALA A 284 17.88 -25.62 12.67
C ALA A 284 18.19 -24.12 12.83
N PRO A 285 19.43 -23.73 13.16
CA PRO A 285 19.81 -22.33 13.22
C PRO A 285 19.56 -21.67 11.86
N PRO A 286 19.06 -20.42 11.82
CA PRO A 286 18.83 -19.73 10.57
C PRO A 286 20.14 -19.67 9.77
N PRO A 287 20.14 -19.93 8.45
CA PRO A 287 21.34 -19.83 7.64
C PRO A 287 21.85 -18.39 7.74
N GLN A 288 23.00 -18.20 8.41
CA GLN A 288 23.65 -16.91 8.46
C GLN A 288 24.22 -16.64 7.06
N PRO A 289 23.84 -15.56 6.38
CA PRO A 289 24.48 -15.18 5.14
C PRO A 289 25.97 -14.95 5.43
N GLU A 290 26.85 -15.58 4.66
CA GLU A 290 28.30 -15.38 4.75
C GLU A 290 28.58 -13.88 4.67
N GLU A 291 29.08 -13.31 5.76
CA GLU A 291 29.46 -11.91 5.78
C GLU A 291 30.67 -11.74 4.84
N PRO A 292 30.63 -10.78 3.90
CA PRO A 292 31.79 -10.54 3.06
C PRO A 292 32.98 -10.22 3.96
N GLU A 293 34.08 -10.95 3.78
CA GLU A 293 35.31 -10.67 4.54
C GLU A 293 35.67 -9.19 4.34
N PRO A 294 35.76 -8.40 5.42
CA PRO A 294 36.15 -7.00 5.29
C PRO A 294 37.52 -6.95 4.61
N CYS A 295 37.68 -6.06 3.62
CA CYS A 295 38.98 -5.78 3.00
C CYS A 295 39.98 -5.45 4.11
N ALA A 296 40.81 -6.43 4.49
CA ALA A 296 41.80 -6.32 5.55
C ALA A 296 43.04 -5.55 5.04
N ALA A 297 42.84 -4.31 4.59
CA ALA A 297 43.95 -3.40 4.38
C ALA A 297 44.58 -3.15 5.76
N LYS A 298 45.86 -3.51 5.93
CA LYS A 298 46.61 -3.23 7.15
C LYS A 298 46.83 -1.72 7.24
N VAL A 299 46.06 -1.04 8.07
CA VAL A 299 46.28 0.37 8.41
C VAL A 299 47.44 0.45 9.40
N ALA A 300 48.42 1.29 9.12
CA ALA A 300 49.54 1.51 10.03
C ALA A 300 49.05 2.07 11.37
N GLU A 301 49.65 1.63 12.47
CA GLU A 301 49.32 2.14 13.80
C GLU A 301 49.63 3.63 13.88
N GLY A 302 48.61 4.45 14.19
CA GLY A 302 48.71 5.92 14.23
C GLY A 302 48.20 6.66 12.99
N ASP A 303 47.92 5.99 11.87
CA ASP A 303 47.34 6.62 10.67
C ASP A 303 45.83 6.80 10.82
N LEU A 304 45.43 7.95 11.39
CA LEU A 304 44.04 8.29 11.69
C LEU A 304 43.21 8.48 10.41
N TRP A 305 43.79 9.07 9.36
CA TRP A 305 43.09 9.32 8.09
C TRP A 305 42.76 8.02 7.36
N SER A 306 43.74 7.12 7.20
CA SER A 306 43.50 5.84 6.53
C SER A 306 42.49 5.00 7.29
N ARG A 307 42.49 5.05 8.63
CA ARG A 307 41.47 4.38 9.44
C ARG A 307 40.07 4.93 9.18
N ALA A 308 39.90 6.26 9.20
CA ALA A 308 38.61 6.90 8.96
C ALA A 308 38.08 6.60 7.54
N VAL A 309 38.93 6.73 6.53
CA VAL A 309 38.60 6.45 5.12
C VAL A 309 38.27 4.96 4.90
N LEU A 310 39.03 4.04 5.49
CA LEU A 310 38.76 2.60 5.36
C LEU A 310 37.41 2.22 5.99
N LEU A 311 37.10 2.75 7.18
CA LEU A 311 35.80 2.53 7.81
C LEU A 311 34.66 3.15 6.98
N HIS A 312 34.89 4.33 6.40
CA HIS A 312 33.91 4.99 5.52
C HIS A 312 33.64 4.14 4.28
N ALA A 313 34.69 3.71 3.57
CA ALA A 313 34.57 2.84 2.40
C ALA A 313 33.88 1.50 2.75
N THR A 314 34.23 0.91 3.89
CA THR A 314 33.59 -0.33 4.37
C THR A 314 32.10 -0.13 4.59
N MET A 315 31.68 1.01 5.16
CA MET A 315 30.27 1.33 5.33
C MET A 315 29.54 1.46 3.99
N LEU A 316 30.14 2.14 3.01
CA LEU A 316 29.54 2.31 1.67
C LEU A 316 29.38 1.00 0.91
N LEU A 317 30.28 0.03 1.14
CA LEU A 317 30.23 -1.29 0.51
C LEU A 317 29.24 -2.25 1.20
N ARG A 318 28.71 -1.92 2.38
CA ARG A 318 27.78 -2.81 3.08
C ARG A 318 26.41 -2.85 2.40
N PRO A 319 25.76 -4.03 2.37
CA PRO A 319 24.37 -4.14 1.94
C PRO A 319 23.45 -3.21 2.76
N ARG A 320 22.44 -2.64 2.10
CA ARG A 320 21.42 -1.80 2.76
C ARG A 320 20.78 -2.56 3.94
N GLY A 321 20.63 -1.88 5.08
CA GLY A 321 20.06 -2.47 6.29
C GLY A 321 21.03 -3.30 7.15
N LYS A 322 22.33 -3.36 6.79
CA LYS A 322 23.38 -4.04 7.58
C LYS A 322 24.34 -3.08 8.30
N VAL A 323 24.01 -1.79 8.34
CA VAL A 323 24.77 -0.79 9.08
C VAL A 323 24.21 -0.72 10.50
N SER A 324 25.03 -1.06 11.49
CA SER A 324 24.66 -0.99 12.91
C SER A 324 25.05 0.35 13.53
N GLY A 325 24.47 0.68 14.69
CA GLY A 325 24.89 1.85 15.48
C GLY A 325 26.35 1.78 15.92
N ASP A 326 26.88 0.57 16.15
CA ASP A 326 28.28 0.38 16.51
C ASP A 326 29.23 0.70 15.35
N ASP A 327 28.84 0.38 14.10
CA ASP A 327 29.60 0.76 12.92
C ASP A 327 29.67 2.27 12.79
N LEU A 328 28.53 2.95 13.02
CA LEU A 328 28.46 4.41 12.99
C LEU A 328 29.25 5.06 14.11
N ARG A 329 29.25 4.46 15.32
CA ARG A 329 30.08 4.94 16.44
C ARG A 329 31.56 4.85 16.10
N ARG A 330 31.99 3.72 15.55
CA ARG A 330 33.38 3.50 15.14
C ARG A 330 33.79 4.46 14.02
N LEU A 331 32.93 4.66 13.04
CA LEU A 331 33.17 5.58 11.94
C LEU A 331 33.21 7.03 12.40
N GLY A 332 32.23 7.46 13.18
CA GLY A 332 32.14 8.80 13.77
C GLY A 332 33.36 9.12 14.63
N GLY A 333 33.70 8.23 15.56
CA GLY A 333 34.88 8.39 16.40
C GLY A 333 36.20 8.40 15.61
N ALA A 334 36.30 7.66 14.50
CA ALA A 334 37.48 7.70 13.64
C ALA A 334 37.61 9.04 12.89
N TRP A 335 36.51 9.59 12.40
CA TRP A 335 36.52 10.93 11.79
C TRP A 335 36.76 12.03 12.81
N ASP A 336 36.14 11.98 13.99
CA ASP A 336 36.40 12.93 15.07
C ASP A 336 37.88 12.90 15.47
N ALA A 337 38.46 11.71 15.67
CA ALA A 337 39.89 11.59 15.97
C ALA A 337 40.78 12.16 14.86
N ALA A 338 40.49 11.86 13.59
CA ALA A 338 41.29 12.37 12.46
C ALA A 338 41.13 13.89 12.26
N LEU A 339 39.94 14.43 12.52
CA LEU A 339 39.64 15.85 12.35
C LEU A 339 40.13 16.71 13.52
N ASP A 340 40.13 16.18 14.75
CA ASP A 340 40.51 16.93 15.95
C ASP A 340 42.01 16.79 16.30
N ASP A 341 42.71 15.78 15.78
CA ASP A 341 44.15 15.58 16.05
C ASP A 341 45.05 16.57 15.29
N GLU A 342 45.92 17.27 16.02
CA GLU A 342 46.79 18.30 15.46
C GLU A 342 47.79 17.76 14.43
N ARG A 343 48.27 16.53 14.60
CA ARG A 343 49.24 15.89 13.69
C ARG A 343 48.56 15.45 12.40
N ALA A 344 47.40 14.80 12.51
CA ALA A 344 46.58 14.44 11.35
C ALA A 344 46.18 15.70 10.56
N GLN A 345 45.81 16.78 11.26
CA GLN A 345 45.59 18.06 10.60
C GLN A 345 46.85 18.56 9.89
N ALA A 346 48.03 18.52 10.53
CA ALA A 346 49.32 18.91 9.95
C ALA A 346 49.62 18.17 8.63
N GLU A 347 49.42 16.86 8.59
CA GLU A 347 49.60 16.03 7.38
C GLU A 347 48.64 16.45 6.27
N LEU A 348 47.38 16.73 6.60
CA LEU A 348 46.42 17.23 5.61
C LEU A 348 46.84 18.61 5.09
N ARG A 349 47.42 19.47 5.94
CA ARG A 349 47.94 20.80 5.52
C ARG A 349 49.02 20.65 4.46
N GLU A 350 50.00 19.79 4.74
CA GLU A 350 51.11 19.50 3.84
C GLU A 350 50.57 18.95 2.50
N ARG A 351 49.65 17.99 2.56
CA ARG A 351 49.05 17.41 1.35
C ARG A 351 48.22 18.42 0.56
N ALA A 352 47.47 19.28 1.22
CA ALA A 352 46.71 20.34 0.57
C ALA A 352 47.63 21.35 -0.13
N GLN A 353 48.76 21.71 0.49
CA GLN A 353 49.78 22.59 -0.12
C GLN A 353 50.42 21.93 -1.35
N LEU A 354 50.76 20.64 -1.27
CA LEU A 354 51.30 19.87 -2.41
C LEU A 354 50.31 19.80 -3.57
N LEU A 355 49.00 19.81 -3.29
CA LEU A 355 47.92 19.84 -4.29
C LEU A 355 47.56 21.26 -4.76
N GLY A 356 48.27 22.30 -4.29
CA GLY A 356 48.05 23.69 -4.69
C GLY A 356 46.88 24.40 -4.01
N ALA A 357 46.34 23.86 -2.91
CA ALA A 357 45.32 24.56 -2.14
C ALA A 357 45.92 25.77 -1.41
N SER A 358 45.18 26.88 -1.39
CA SER A 358 45.61 28.18 -0.84
C SER A 358 45.81 28.20 0.69
N GLY A 359 45.52 27.10 1.38
CA GLY A 359 45.78 26.93 2.80
C GLY A 359 45.04 25.76 3.40
N ALA A 360 45.56 25.23 4.51
CA ALA A 360 45.01 24.08 5.20
C ALA A 360 43.60 24.28 5.79
N GLN A 361 43.36 25.45 6.38
CA GLN A 361 42.06 25.79 6.95
C GLN A 361 40.98 25.85 5.86
N ALA A 362 41.39 26.22 4.64
CA ALA A 362 40.53 26.21 3.46
C ALA A 362 40.23 24.80 2.95
N ALA A 363 41.03 23.78 3.31
CA ALA A 363 40.80 22.38 2.91
C ALA A 363 40.02 21.56 3.97
N LEU A 364 40.28 21.80 5.26
CA LEU A 364 39.63 21.07 6.37
C LEU A 364 38.10 21.28 6.40
N GLY A 365 37.65 22.53 6.24
CA GLY A 365 36.22 22.85 6.25
C GLY A 365 35.41 22.16 5.12
N PRO A 366 35.83 22.25 3.84
CA PRO A 366 35.24 21.49 2.75
C PRO A 366 35.32 19.97 2.94
N LEU A 367 36.43 19.43 3.44
CA LEU A 367 36.56 18.00 3.69
C LEU A 367 35.54 17.52 4.75
N SER A 368 35.45 18.20 5.90
CA SER A 368 34.45 17.86 6.93
C SER A 368 33.03 17.91 6.35
N ARG A 369 32.71 18.92 5.54
CA ARG A 369 31.40 19.04 4.89
C ARG A 369 31.13 17.92 3.90
N ALA A 370 32.13 17.51 3.11
CA ALA A 370 32.00 16.40 2.16
C ALA A 370 31.79 15.07 2.90
N VAL A 371 32.54 14.83 3.99
CA VAL A 371 32.33 13.66 4.85
C VAL A 371 30.92 13.68 5.44
N GLU A 372 30.47 14.82 5.96
CA GLU A 372 29.12 14.96 6.52
C GLU A 372 28.02 14.69 5.48
N GLU A 373 28.21 15.14 4.25
CA GLU A 373 27.30 14.93 3.11
C GLU A 373 27.26 13.46 2.68
N ASP A 374 28.41 12.83 2.50
CA ASP A 374 28.50 11.40 2.16
C ASP A 374 27.89 10.52 3.25
N LEU A 375 28.16 10.84 4.52
CA LEU A 375 27.54 10.15 5.66
C LEU A 375 26.03 10.36 5.69
N ALA A 376 25.52 11.58 5.44
CA ALA A 376 24.09 11.85 5.39
C ALA A 376 23.40 11.03 4.28
N ALA A 377 24.01 10.99 3.09
CA ALA A 377 23.53 10.20 1.96
C ALA A 377 23.54 8.69 2.27
N ALA A 378 24.62 8.18 2.86
CA ALA A 378 24.75 6.78 3.24
C ALA A 378 23.72 6.37 4.31
N LEU A 379 23.54 7.20 5.34
CA LEU A 379 22.56 6.97 6.40
C LEU A 379 21.13 6.95 5.86
N ARG A 380 20.80 7.90 4.98
CA ARG A 380 19.50 7.95 4.30
C ARG A 380 19.26 6.69 3.45
N ALA A 381 20.28 6.24 2.72
CA ALA A 381 20.19 5.03 1.89
C ALA A 381 20.07 3.75 2.73
N ALA A 382 20.76 3.69 3.88
CA ALA A 382 20.75 2.54 4.78
C ALA A 382 19.50 2.48 5.67
N ARG A 383 18.74 3.58 5.79
CA ARG A 383 17.56 3.72 6.65
C ARG A 383 17.80 3.32 8.10
N VAL A 384 18.97 3.67 8.64
CA VAL A 384 19.29 3.33 10.03
C VAL A 384 18.41 4.19 10.95
N PRO A 385 17.69 3.59 11.92
CA PRO A 385 16.84 4.36 12.84
C PRO A 385 17.66 5.30 13.72
N ARG A 386 17.07 6.45 14.09
CA ARG A 386 17.69 7.45 14.97
C ARG A 386 18.26 6.87 16.26
N GLU A 387 17.56 5.94 16.89
CA GLU A 387 17.95 5.36 18.19
C GLU A 387 19.37 4.77 18.16
N ALA A 388 19.82 4.34 16.99
CA ALA A 388 21.17 3.82 16.80
C ALA A 388 22.25 4.92 16.75
N TRP A 389 21.88 6.21 16.71
CA TRP A 389 22.78 7.35 16.43
C TRP A 389 22.92 8.36 17.58
N ASP A 390 22.19 8.20 18.67
CA ASP A 390 22.27 9.14 19.78
C ASP A 390 23.68 9.07 20.43
N ASP A 391 24.27 10.24 20.66
CA ASP A 391 25.57 10.46 21.30
C ASP A 391 26.80 9.79 20.64
N LEU A 392 26.82 9.69 19.30
CA LEU A 392 27.92 9.10 18.53
C LEU A 392 29.07 10.05 18.15
N GLY A 393 29.23 11.17 18.84
CA GLY A 393 30.33 12.12 18.59
C GLY A 393 29.97 13.33 17.73
N GLY A 394 30.96 14.18 17.48
CA GLY A 394 30.81 15.50 16.86
C GLY A 394 30.41 15.42 15.39
N THR A 395 31.11 14.58 14.61
CA THR A 395 30.89 14.40 13.17
C THR A 395 29.50 13.84 12.90
N ILE A 396 29.11 12.75 13.58
CA ILE A 396 27.76 12.18 13.44
C ILE A 396 26.68 13.17 13.90
N GLY A 397 26.95 13.95 14.96
CA GLY A 397 26.05 15.02 15.39
C GLY A 397 25.84 16.10 14.34
N ARG A 398 26.89 16.50 13.60
CA ARG A 398 26.79 17.45 12.47
C ARG A 398 26.06 16.83 11.28
N THR A 399 26.41 15.61 10.88
CA THR A 399 25.70 14.85 9.84
C THR A 399 24.20 14.75 10.13
N ARG A 400 23.81 14.46 11.38
CA ARG A 400 22.41 14.36 11.79
C ARG A 400 21.66 15.68 11.61
N ARG A 401 22.26 16.80 12.06
CA ARG A 401 21.66 18.14 11.88
C ARG A 401 21.47 18.45 10.40
N ARG A 402 22.49 18.18 9.59
CA ARG A 402 22.43 18.39 8.14
C ARG A 402 21.32 17.54 7.50
N LEU A 403 21.28 16.24 7.76
CA LEU A 403 20.25 15.35 7.23
C LEU A 403 18.84 15.80 7.64
N ARG A 404 18.65 16.26 8.89
CA ARG A 404 17.38 16.84 9.35
C ARG A 404 17.02 18.08 8.53
N ASP A 405 17.95 19.02 8.38
CA ASP A 405 17.68 20.29 7.69
C ASP A 405 17.39 20.07 6.20
N GLU A 406 18.08 19.12 5.55
CA GLU A 406 17.79 18.68 4.17
C GLU A 406 16.39 18.05 4.05
N LEU A 407 16.04 17.11 4.94
CA LEU A 407 14.73 16.46 4.93
C LEU A 407 13.58 17.43 5.23
N LEU A 408 13.78 18.40 6.13
CA LEU A 408 12.81 19.47 6.39
C LEU A 408 12.61 20.33 5.14
N SER A 409 13.70 20.75 4.49
CA SER A 409 13.65 21.56 3.27
C SER A 409 12.90 20.82 2.14
N GLU A 410 13.16 19.53 1.96
CA GLU A 410 12.44 18.71 0.96
C GLU A 410 10.93 18.61 1.27
N LEU A 411 10.57 18.41 2.54
CA LEU A 411 9.17 18.34 2.97
C LEU A 411 8.46 19.68 2.79
N GLU A 412 9.12 20.79 3.13
CA GLU A 412 8.59 22.14 2.91
C GLU A 412 8.33 22.40 1.42
N LEU A 413 9.29 22.06 0.55
CA LEU A 413 9.12 22.17 -0.91
C LEU A 413 7.95 21.34 -1.43
N ALA A 414 7.79 20.11 -0.93
CA ALA A 414 6.67 19.24 -1.32
C ALA A 414 5.32 19.80 -0.83
N CYS A 415 5.26 20.35 0.39
CA CYS A 415 4.07 20.99 0.93
C CYS A 415 3.71 22.27 0.16
N ASP A 416 4.70 23.11 -0.17
CA ASP A 416 4.49 24.32 -0.97
C ASP A 416 3.98 24.00 -2.38
N ALA A 417 4.49 22.93 -2.99
CA ALA A 417 4.00 22.46 -4.29
C ALA A 417 2.53 22.03 -4.22
N LEU A 418 2.15 21.27 -3.20
CA LEU A 418 0.76 20.88 -2.95
C LEU A 418 -0.12 22.12 -2.70
N ARG A 419 0.32 23.01 -1.81
CA ARG A 419 -0.40 24.23 -1.45
C ARG A 419 -0.68 25.10 -2.68
N ARG A 420 0.35 25.39 -3.46
CA ARG A 420 0.26 26.17 -4.70
C ARG A 420 -0.71 25.54 -5.69
N ARG A 421 -0.64 24.22 -5.90
CA ARG A 421 -1.56 23.50 -6.80
C ARG A 421 -3.02 23.66 -6.36
N VAL A 422 -3.29 23.51 -5.07
CA VAL A 422 -4.64 23.63 -4.51
C VAL A 422 -5.16 25.06 -4.59
N ASP A 423 -4.31 26.06 -4.30
CA ASP A 423 -4.66 27.48 -4.42
C ASP A 423 -4.97 27.86 -5.89
N GLU A 424 -4.20 27.33 -6.84
CA GLU A 424 -4.44 27.43 -8.28
C GLU A 424 -5.64 26.60 -8.77
N LYS A 425 -6.25 25.79 -7.88
CA LYS A 425 -7.34 24.84 -8.19
C LYS A 425 -7.01 23.90 -9.36
N ARG A 426 -5.73 23.53 -9.51
CA ARG A 426 -5.30 22.57 -10.52
C ARG A 426 -5.69 21.16 -10.11
N GLU A 427 -6.75 20.67 -10.74
CA GLU A 427 -7.29 19.33 -10.51
C GLU A 427 -6.41 18.24 -11.12
N LEU A 428 -6.21 17.15 -10.39
CA LEU A 428 -5.64 15.92 -10.92
C LEU A 428 -6.73 14.86 -11.07
N PRO A 429 -6.53 13.84 -11.94
CA PRO A 429 -7.36 12.64 -11.91
C PRO A 429 -7.36 12.01 -10.51
N ALA A 430 -8.46 11.40 -10.09
CA ALA A 430 -8.63 10.99 -8.69
C ALA A 430 -7.56 10.00 -8.20
N LEU A 431 -7.07 9.10 -9.07
CA LEU A 431 -5.96 8.21 -8.70
C LEU A 431 -4.63 8.97 -8.57
N SER A 432 -4.44 10.01 -9.37
CA SER A 432 -3.26 10.88 -9.29
C SER A 432 -3.28 11.76 -8.04
N GLU A 433 -4.45 12.30 -7.64
CA GLU A 433 -4.63 12.95 -6.33
C GLU A 433 -4.21 12.00 -5.19
N TRP A 434 -4.63 10.74 -5.27
CA TRP A 434 -4.28 9.72 -4.28
C TRP A 434 -2.77 9.42 -4.24
N ARG A 435 -2.12 9.35 -5.41
CA ARG A 435 -0.67 9.13 -5.52
C ARG A 435 0.14 10.30 -4.98
N GLU A 436 -0.25 11.54 -5.28
CA GLU A 436 0.40 12.74 -4.73
C GLU A 436 0.33 12.74 -3.21
N TRP A 437 -0.86 12.46 -2.65
CA TRP A 437 -1.06 12.33 -1.21
C TRP A 437 -0.15 11.25 -0.59
N ILE A 438 -0.17 10.03 -1.13
CA ILE A 438 0.67 8.94 -0.62
C ILE A 438 2.15 9.28 -0.71
N SER A 439 2.59 9.94 -1.79
CA SER A 439 3.99 10.34 -1.97
C SER A 439 4.43 11.30 -0.87
N LEU A 440 3.65 12.35 -0.61
CA LEU A 440 3.94 13.30 0.48
C LEU A 440 3.93 12.61 1.85
N ARG A 441 2.93 11.76 2.11
CA ARG A 441 2.83 11.00 3.37
C ARG A 441 4.05 10.09 3.57
N ALA A 442 4.45 9.35 2.54
CA ALA A 442 5.58 8.45 2.59
C ALA A 442 6.91 9.19 2.77
N GLN A 443 7.07 10.36 2.16
CA GLN A 443 8.24 11.24 2.38
C GLN A 443 8.30 11.70 3.84
N TYR A 444 7.17 12.14 4.40
CA TYR A 444 7.09 12.53 5.81
C TYR A 444 7.42 11.36 6.75
N GLU A 445 6.78 10.21 6.56
CA GLU A 445 6.98 9.02 7.38
C GLU A 445 8.42 8.51 7.31
N ALA A 446 9.03 8.53 6.12
CA ALA A 446 10.44 8.15 5.94
C ALA A 446 11.39 9.13 6.65
N ALA A 447 11.16 10.44 6.52
CA ALA A 447 11.96 11.44 7.22
C ALA A 447 11.80 11.30 8.74
N ALA A 448 10.57 11.09 9.22
CA ALA A 448 10.26 10.91 10.63
C ALA A 448 10.86 9.64 11.22
N ALA A 449 10.98 8.56 10.43
CA ALA A 449 11.67 7.33 10.86
C ALA A 449 13.19 7.54 10.98
N LEU A 450 13.78 8.38 10.12
CA LEU A 450 15.21 8.68 10.14
C LEU A 450 15.61 9.64 11.28
N VAL A 451 14.83 10.70 11.51
CA VAL A 451 15.19 11.79 12.44
C VAL A 451 14.41 11.73 13.76
N GLY A 452 13.32 10.97 13.81
CA GLY A 452 12.49 10.79 15.00
C GLY A 452 11.59 11.99 15.32
N ALA A 453 11.23 12.11 16.61
CA ALA A 453 10.21 13.05 17.09
C ALA A 453 10.54 14.53 16.87
N GLU A 454 11.82 14.88 16.79
CA GLU A 454 12.25 16.27 16.56
C GLU A 454 11.78 16.78 15.19
N LEU A 455 12.01 15.99 14.13
CA LEU A 455 11.53 16.34 12.79
C LEU A 455 10.01 16.38 12.74
N ARG A 456 9.32 15.45 13.40
CA ARG A 456 7.85 15.47 13.48
C ARG A 456 7.34 16.79 14.07
N ARG A 457 7.91 17.25 15.18
CA ARG A 457 7.52 18.52 15.83
C ARG A 457 7.78 19.75 14.96
N LEU A 458 8.89 19.76 14.22
CA LEU A 458 9.26 20.88 13.35
C LEU A 458 8.41 20.90 12.07
N ALA A 459 8.23 19.74 11.41
CA ALA A 459 7.56 19.64 10.12
C ALA A 459 6.02 19.63 10.24
N PHE A 460 5.46 19.04 11.30
CA PHE A 460 4.02 18.77 11.37
C PHE A 460 3.14 20.03 11.28
N PRO A 461 3.47 21.19 11.89
CA PRO A 461 2.64 22.39 11.72
C PRO A 461 2.45 22.82 10.26
N LYS A 462 3.52 22.77 9.45
CA LYS A 462 3.48 23.10 8.02
C LYS A 462 2.71 22.03 7.23
N VAL A 463 3.05 20.76 7.44
CA VAL A 463 2.38 19.62 6.78
C VAL A 463 0.88 19.63 7.11
N HIS A 464 0.51 19.83 8.37
CA HIS A 464 -0.89 19.92 8.80
C HIS A 464 -1.63 21.02 8.07
N ALA A 465 -1.10 22.25 8.05
CA ALA A 465 -1.75 23.38 7.42
C ALA A 465 -2.06 23.11 5.94
N ASP A 466 -1.08 22.60 5.19
CA ASP A 466 -1.20 22.40 3.74
C ASP A 466 -2.02 21.16 3.38
N VAL A 467 -1.81 20.04 4.08
CA VAL A 467 -2.60 18.80 3.89
C VAL A 467 -4.05 19.02 4.32
N CYS A 468 -4.30 19.74 5.43
CA CYS A 468 -5.66 20.05 5.86
C CYS A 468 -6.36 20.97 4.83
N HIS A 469 -5.65 21.95 4.26
CA HIS A 469 -6.20 22.80 3.21
C HIS A 469 -6.57 21.99 1.96
N ALA A 470 -5.68 21.12 1.50
CA ALA A 470 -5.93 20.21 0.39
C ALA A 470 -7.12 19.28 0.66
N ALA A 471 -7.19 18.68 1.85
CA ALA A 471 -8.29 17.80 2.25
C ALA A 471 -9.64 18.53 2.27
N VAL A 472 -9.70 19.76 2.79
CA VAL A 472 -10.91 20.59 2.79
C VAL A 472 -11.35 20.94 1.36
N TRP A 473 -10.42 21.29 0.47
CA TRP A 473 -10.73 21.54 -0.95
C TRP A 473 -11.25 20.28 -1.65
N LEU A 474 -10.58 19.13 -1.46
CA LEU A 474 -11.01 17.84 -2.01
C LEU A 474 -12.40 17.45 -1.50
N PHE A 475 -12.69 17.69 -0.22
CA PHE A 475 -13.99 17.38 0.38
C PHE A 475 -15.10 18.31 -0.13
N ASN A 476 -14.88 19.62 -0.11
CA ASN A 476 -15.92 20.61 -0.36
C ASN A 476 -16.13 20.90 -1.84
N ALA A 477 -15.06 21.13 -2.60
CA ALA A 477 -15.15 21.50 -4.01
C ALA A 477 -15.25 20.26 -4.90
N ARG A 478 -14.36 19.28 -4.70
CA ARG A 478 -14.23 18.09 -5.56
C ARG A 478 -15.16 16.94 -5.19
N LYS A 479 -15.70 16.94 -3.96
CA LYS A 479 -16.50 15.83 -3.38
C LYS A 479 -15.75 14.50 -3.33
N GLU A 480 -14.42 14.53 -3.34
CA GLU A 480 -13.53 13.38 -3.19
C GLU A 480 -13.38 13.04 -1.70
N ARG A 481 -14.49 12.66 -1.07
CA ARG A 481 -14.58 12.55 0.39
C ARG A 481 -13.70 11.44 0.97
N ALA A 482 -13.46 10.37 0.20
CA ALA A 482 -12.66 9.24 0.67
C ALA A 482 -11.19 9.62 0.89
N ILE A 483 -10.59 10.40 -0.02
CA ILE A 483 -9.20 10.87 0.12
C ILE A 483 -9.09 11.92 1.21
N ALA A 484 -10.00 12.88 1.24
CA ALA A 484 -10.03 13.91 2.28
C ALA A 484 -10.15 13.28 3.67
N ASN A 485 -11.03 12.30 3.85
CA ASN A 485 -11.18 11.60 5.13
C ASN A 485 -9.93 10.77 5.50
N ALA A 486 -9.24 10.18 4.52
CA ALA A 486 -7.97 9.50 4.77
C ALA A 486 -6.88 10.49 5.23
N MET A 487 -6.81 11.67 4.63
CA MET A 487 -5.91 12.76 5.05
C MET A 487 -6.24 13.23 6.47
N PHE A 488 -7.52 13.49 6.78
CA PHE A 488 -7.94 13.89 8.13
C PHE A 488 -7.62 12.84 9.19
N ARG A 489 -7.80 11.54 8.90
CA ARG A 489 -7.42 10.47 9.81
C ARG A 489 -5.93 10.42 10.09
N TRP A 490 -5.11 10.57 9.05
CA TRP A 490 -3.67 10.60 9.20
C TRP A 490 -3.23 11.82 10.03
N LEU A 491 -3.77 13.00 9.74
CA LEU A 491 -3.53 14.21 10.51
C LEU A 491 -3.95 14.07 11.98
N LEU A 492 -5.07 13.38 12.24
CA LEU A 492 -5.51 13.07 13.60
C LEU A 492 -4.50 12.17 14.32
N ALA A 493 -4.10 11.07 13.71
CA ALA A 493 -3.15 10.13 14.31
C ALA A 493 -1.81 10.79 14.62
N GLU A 494 -1.31 11.65 13.73
CA GLU A 494 -0.04 12.36 13.95
C GLU A 494 -0.17 13.45 15.02
N ALA A 495 -1.30 14.19 15.06
CA ALA A 495 -1.56 15.14 16.14
C ALA A 495 -1.66 14.46 17.51
N GLU A 496 -2.26 13.26 17.58
CA GLU A 496 -2.33 12.45 18.80
C GLU A 496 -0.95 11.92 19.21
N ALA A 497 -0.14 11.46 18.26
CA ALA A 497 1.23 11.01 18.52
C ALA A 497 2.15 12.15 19.02
N LEU A 498 1.87 13.39 18.63
CA LEU A 498 2.57 14.59 19.09
C LEU A 498 1.95 15.27 20.32
N GLU A 499 0.87 14.69 20.86
CA GLU A 499 0.13 15.21 22.01
C GLU A 499 -0.43 16.65 21.79
N ASP A 500 -0.68 17.04 20.53
CA ASP A 500 -1.29 18.33 20.20
C ASP A 500 -2.83 18.23 20.32
N ALA A 501 -3.33 18.50 21.53
CA ALA A 501 -4.75 18.41 21.84
C ALA A 501 -5.63 19.33 20.96
N ARG A 502 -5.12 20.50 20.55
CA ARG A 502 -5.87 21.46 19.74
C ARG A 502 -6.07 20.94 18.32
N LEU A 503 -5.00 20.49 17.67
CA LEU A 503 -5.07 19.94 16.32
C LEU A 503 -5.82 18.61 16.31
N ALA A 504 -5.63 17.76 17.32
CA ALA A 504 -6.38 16.51 17.45
C ALA A 504 -7.89 16.78 17.58
N GLY A 505 -8.30 17.76 18.40
CA GLY A 505 -9.70 18.17 18.53
C GLY A 505 -10.33 18.60 17.19
N LEU A 506 -9.62 19.42 16.43
CA LEU A 506 -10.05 19.84 15.08
C LEU A 506 -10.22 18.64 14.14
N GLN A 507 -9.23 17.74 14.09
CA GLN A 507 -9.27 16.63 13.15
C GLN A 507 -10.30 15.56 13.52
N ARG A 508 -10.63 15.37 14.82
CA ARG A 508 -11.77 14.52 15.22
C ARG A 508 -13.09 15.03 14.62
N GLY A 509 -13.29 16.35 14.60
CA GLY A 509 -14.43 16.98 13.93
C GLY A 509 -14.47 16.68 12.43
N ASN A 510 -13.34 16.88 11.73
CA ASN A 510 -13.22 16.62 10.30
C ASN A 510 -13.41 15.14 9.93
N VAL A 511 -12.86 14.22 10.74
CA VAL A 511 -13.08 12.76 10.58
C VAL A 511 -14.56 12.42 10.79
N GLY A 512 -15.22 13.07 11.76
CA GLY A 512 -16.63 12.91 12.07
C GLY A 512 -17.58 13.30 10.93
N CYS A 513 -17.16 14.17 10.00
CA CYS A 513 -17.93 14.52 8.80
C CYS A 513 -18.13 13.33 7.85
N GLY A 514 -17.33 12.27 7.96
CA GLY A 514 -17.51 10.99 7.25
C GLY A 514 -17.09 11.02 5.77
N VAL A 515 -17.53 9.99 5.03
CA VAL A 515 -17.26 9.77 3.58
C VAL A 515 -18.54 9.76 2.77
#